data_AF-A0A964FJP3-F1
#
_entry.id   AF-A0A964FJP3-F1
#
_cell.length_a   1.000
_cell.length_b   1.000
_cell.length_c   1.000
_cell.angle_alpha   90.00
_cell.angle_beta   90.00
_cell.angle_gamma   90.00
#
_symmetry.space_group_name_H-M   'P 1'
#
loop_
_entity.id
_entity.type
_entity.pdbx_description
1 polymer ?
#
loop_
_entity_poly.entity_id
_entity_poly.type
_entity_poly.pdbx_seq_one_letter_code
_entity_poly.pdbx_strand_id
1 'polypeptide(L)'
;MNHQIATNELKNPIERLVIFAIALLLAIMLATMTIRQFQVADPYVKSVLSLTGDQFQGSAIFHMNCAGCHISVGDTQVGPNLHRVSDRKSEFELIRQVTSGRTPPMPQFQPSPQEMADLLKYLQQM
;
A
#
# COMPACT_ATOMS: atom_id res chain seq x y z
N MET A 1 33.61 44.25 -23.92
CA MET A 1 32.63 44.10 -22.83
C MET A 1 32.64 42.63 -22.42
N ASN A 2 33.42 42.29 -21.39
CA ASN A 2 33.62 40.90 -20.99
C ASN A 2 32.49 40.49 -20.05
N HIS A 3 31.56 39.67 -20.55
CA HIS A 3 30.64 38.94 -19.69
C HIS A 3 31.42 37.83 -18.98
N GLN A 4 31.89 38.13 -17.76
CA GLN A 4 32.27 37.12 -16.79
C GLN A 4 31.01 36.35 -16.40
N ILE A 5 30.79 35.23 -17.07
CA ILE A 5 29.90 34.18 -16.59
C ILE A 5 30.54 33.66 -15.30
N ALA A 6 29.96 34.05 -14.17
CA ALA A 6 30.39 33.65 -12.85
C ALA A 6 30.46 32.12 -12.79
N THR A 7 31.68 31.58 -12.81
CA THR A 7 31.95 30.22 -12.37
C THR A 7 31.73 30.20 -10.87
N ASN A 8 30.50 29.92 -10.46
CA ASN A 8 30.14 29.50 -9.11
C ASN A 8 30.81 28.14 -8.86
N GLU A 9 32.12 28.18 -8.68
CA GLU A 9 32.91 27.07 -8.15
C GLU A 9 32.38 26.80 -6.75
N LEU A 10 31.65 25.69 -6.58
CA LEU A 10 31.20 25.18 -5.28
C LEU A 10 32.40 25.08 -4.34
N LYS A 11 32.59 26.12 -3.53
CA LYS A 11 33.86 26.39 -2.83
C LYS A 11 33.95 25.64 -1.50
N ASN A 12 32.81 25.14 -0.99
CA ASN A 12 32.73 24.49 0.32
C ASN A 12 32.40 22.99 0.19
N PRO A 13 33.16 22.09 0.85
CA PRO A 13 32.87 20.66 0.86
C PRO A 13 31.50 20.36 1.50
N ILE A 14 31.04 21.21 2.43
CA ILE A 14 29.73 21.12 3.05
C ILE A 14 28.61 21.37 2.02
N GLU A 15 28.76 22.37 1.15
CA GLU A 15 27.76 22.70 0.12
C GLU A 15 27.59 21.55 -0.89
N ARG A 16 28.72 20.93 -1.30
CA ARG A 16 28.69 19.72 -2.13
C ARG A 16 27.97 18.58 -1.42
N LEU A 17 28.27 18.34 -0.15
CA LEU A 17 27.66 17.26 0.63
C LEU A 17 26.15 17.47 0.79
N VAL A 18 25.71 18.71 1.01
CA VAL A 18 24.28 19.09 1.05
C VAL A 18 23.61 18.84 -0.30
N ILE A 19 24.21 19.26 -1.42
CA ILE A 19 23.65 19.03 -2.75
C ILE A 19 23.55 17.53 -3.07
N PHE A 20 24.58 16.75 -2.74
CA PHE A 20 24.54 15.29 -2.89
C PHE A 20 23.44 14.66 -2.03
N ALA A 21 23.27 15.09 -0.79
CA ALA A 21 22.22 14.60 0.09
C ALA A 21 20.83 14.92 -0.47
N ILE A 22 20.60 16.15 -0.94
CA ILE A 22 19.32 16.55 -1.56
C ILE A 22 19.07 15.76 -2.84
N ALA A 23 20.07 15.61 -3.71
CA ALA A 23 19.94 14.83 -4.94
C ALA A 23 19.61 13.36 -4.66
N LEU A 24 20.24 12.76 -3.64
CA LEU A 24 19.96 11.40 -3.21
C LEU A 24 18.53 11.26 -2.68
N LEU A 25 18.08 12.18 -1.82
CA LEU A 25 16.70 12.17 -1.30
C LEU A 25 15.67 12.32 -2.43
N LEU A 26 15.92 13.22 -3.38
CA LEU A 26 15.07 13.39 -4.56
C LEU A 26 15.04 12.14 -5.43
N ALA A 27 16.19 11.48 -5.65
CA ALA A 27 16.26 10.23 -6.40
C ALA A 27 15.48 9.11 -5.71
N ILE A 28 15.59 8.98 -4.38
CA ILE A 28 14.81 8.02 -3.58
C ILE A 28 13.32 8.32 -3.70
N MET A 29 12.91 9.59 -3.55
CA MET A 29 11.52 10.00 -3.67
C MET A 29 10.96 9.64 -5.06
N LEU A 30 11.66 10.00 -6.14
CA LEU A 30 11.27 9.68 -7.51
C LEU A 30 11.18 8.16 -7.72
N ALA A 31 12.17 7.40 -7.27
CA ALA A 31 12.17 5.95 -7.37
C ALA A 31 10.94 5.33 -6.67
N THR A 32 10.62 5.77 -5.45
CA THR A 32 9.44 5.27 -4.72
C THR A 32 8.13 5.63 -5.43
N MET A 33 8.00 6.83 -6.00
CA MET A 33 6.83 7.22 -6.78
C MET A 33 6.70 6.36 -8.05
N THR A 34 7.78 6.17 -8.79
CA THR A 34 7.80 5.33 -9.99
C THR A 34 7.39 3.89 -9.66
N ILE A 35 7.94 3.30 -8.59
CA ILE A 35 7.56 1.95 -8.15
C ILE A 35 6.08 1.87 -7.80
N ARG A 36 5.53 2.85 -7.08
CA ARG A 36 4.09 2.89 -6.76
C ARG A 36 3.22 2.96 -8.02
N GLN A 37 3.61 3.76 -9.01
CA GLN A 37 2.88 3.85 -10.29
C GLN A 37 2.85 2.50 -11.04
N PHE A 38 3.99 1.81 -11.13
CA PHE A 38 4.04 0.48 -11.74
C PHE A 38 3.22 -0.57 -10.99
N GLN A 39 3.13 -0.45 -9.67
CA GLN A 39 2.36 -1.36 -8.84
C GLN A 39 0.85 -1.17 -8.94
N VAL A 40 0.39 0.07 -9.16
CA VAL A 40 -1.02 0.38 -9.45
C VAL A 40 -1.41 0.02 -10.89
N ALA A 41 -0.43 -0.19 -11.77
CA ALA A 41 -0.67 -0.65 -13.14
C ALA A 41 -1.16 -2.12 -13.23
N ASP A 42 -1.19 -2.86 -12.12
CA ASP A 42 -1.78 -4.19 -12.06
C ASP A 42 -3.27 -4.12 -12.48
N PRO A 43 -3.68 -4.81 -13.58
CA PRO A 43 -5.05 -4.77 -14.06
C PRO A 43 -6.08 -5.23 -13.02
N TYR A 44 -5.73 -6.17 -12.15
CA TYR A 44 -6.61 -6.65 -11.08
C TYR A 44 -6.87 -5.54 -10.07
N VAL A 45 -5.81 -4.91 -9.56
CA VAL A 45 -5.90 -3.80 -8.62
C VAL A 45 -6.71 -2.65 -9.22
N LYS A 46 -6.43 -2.28 -10.47
CA LYS A 46 -7.17 -1.23 -11.16
C LYS A 46 -8.65 -1.56 -11.28
N SER A 47 -8.99 -2.82 -11.59
CA SER A 47 -10.39 -3.27 -11.65
C SER A 47 -11.06 -3.14 -10.30
N VAL A 48 -10.46 -3.67 -9.22
CA VAL A 48 -11.00 -3.60 -7.85
C VAL A 48 -11.27 -2.16 -7.44
N LEU A 49 -10.27 -1.27 -7.58
CA LEU A 49 -10.37 0.12 -7.16
C LEU A 49 -11.33 0.97 -8.01
N SER A 50 -11.80 0.46 -9.15
CA SER A 50 -12.81 1.12 -9.99
C SER A 50 -14.25 0.71 -9.67
N LEU A 51 -14.43 -0.32 -8.84
CA LEU A 51 -15.74 -0.86 -8.49
C LEU A 51 -16.25 -0.25 -7.19
N THR A 52 -17.58 -0.14 -7.08
CA THR A 52 -18.23 0.17 -5.81
C THR A 52 -18.51 -1.14 -5.09
N GLY A 53 -17.95 -1.31 -3.89
CA GLY A 53 -18.18 -2.49 -3.06
C GLY A 53 -19.51 -2.44 -2.30
N ASP A 54 -20.07 -3.61 -2.03
CA ASP A 54 -21.22 -3.85 -1.16
C ASP A 54 -20.76 -4.34 0.22
N GLN A 55 -21.19 -3.65 1.27
CA GLN A 55 -20.79 -3.96 2.66
C GLN A 55 -21.34 -5.32 3.14
N PHE A 56 -22.57 -5.68 2.74
CA PHE A 56 -23.20 -6.92 3.19
C PHE A 56 -22.50 -8.13 2.56
N GLN A 57 -22.21 -8.05 1.26
CA GLN A 57 -21.42 -9.07 0.55
C GLN A 57 -20.01 -9.17 1.14
N GLY A 58 -19.36 -8.03 1.41
CA GLY A 58 -18.04 -7.99 2.04
C GLY A 58 -18.01 -8.66 3.42
N SER A 59 -19.04 -8.44 4.23
CA SER A 59 -19.21 -9.10 5.53
C SER A 59 -19.30 -10.62 5.38
N ALA A 60 -20.10 -11.11 4.43
CA ALA A 60 -20.21 -12.54 4.17
C ALA A 60 -18.85 -13.15 3.77
N ILE A 61 -18.12 -12.50 2.85
CA ILE A 61 -16.78 -12.92 2.42
C ILE A 61 -15.81 -12.98 3.60
N PHE A 62 -15.81 -11.95 4.45
CA PHE A 62 -14.96 -11.90 5.65
C PHE A 62 -15.27 -13.04 6.62
N HIS A 63 -16.55 -13.28 6.92
CA HIS A 63 -16.95 -14.33 7.85
C HIS A 63 -16.61 -15.73 7.35
N MET A 64 -16.72 -15.97 6.03
CA MET A 64 -16.39 -17.27 5.45
C MET A 64 -14.89 -17.55 5.38
N ASN A 65 -14.07 -16.52 5.12
CA ASN A 65 -12.66 -16.73 4.75
C ASN A 65 -11.64 -16.17 5.75
N CYS A 66 -11.99 -15.14 6.52
CA CYS A 66 -11.04 -14.34 7.29
C CYS A 66 -11.29 -14.43 8.80
N ALA A 67 -12.56 -14.51 9.21
CA ALA A 67 -12.99 -14.41 10.59
C ALA A 67 -12.38 -15.49 11.49
N GLY A 68 -12.17 -16.71 10.98
CA GLY A 68 -11.61 -17.81 11.77
C GLY A 68 -10.22 -17.52 12.36
N CYS A 69 -9.44 -16.62 11.74
CA CYS A 69 -8.14 -16.20 12.27
C CYS A 69 -8.16 -14.79 12.87
N HIS A 70 -9.00 -13.89 12.32
CA HIS A 70 -8.97 -12.46 12.63
C HIS A 70 -10.04 -11.99 13.63
N ILE A 71 -11.05 -12.82 13.94
CA ILE A 71 -11.97 -12.57 15.07
C ILE A 71 -11.43 -13.33 16.28
N SER A 72 -11.38 -12.65 17.44
CA SER A 72 -11.06 -13.30 18.71
C SER A 72 -12.22 -14.16 19.18
N VAL A 73 -12.04 -15.47 19.21
CA VAL A 73 -12.89 -16.40 19.97
C VAL A 73 -12.05 -16.92 21.14
N GLY A 74 -12.18 -16.27 22.31
CA GLY A 74 -11.37 -16.58 23.51
C GLY A 74 -10.00 -15.90 23.53
N ASP A 75 -9.04 -16.51 24.24
CA ASP A 75 -7.74 -15.91 24.61
C ASP A 75 -6.63 -16.04 23.54
N THR A 76 -6.90 -16.65 22.38
CA THR A 76 -5.90 -16.86 21.34
C THR A 76 -6.38 -16.36 19.98
N GLN A 77 -5.65 -15.40 19.42
CA GLN A 77 -5.90 -14.87 18.08
C GLN A 77 -4.74 -15.28 17.16
N VAL A 78 -5.06 -15.94 16.04
CA VAL A 78 -4.06 -16.42 15.06
C VAL A 78 -3.52 -15.27 14.21
N GLY A 79 -4.43 -14.45 13.66
CA GLY A 79 -4.10 -13.29 12.84
C GLY A 79 -4.49 -12.00 13.55
N PRO A 80 -3.79 -10.87 13.36
CA PRO A 80 -4.02 -9.66 14.12
C PRO A 80 -5.47 -9.14 13.97
N ASN A 81 -5.95 -8.43 14.99
CA ASN A 81 -7.23 -7.74 14.92
C ASN A 81 -7.26 -6.72 13.74
N LEU A 82 -8.33 -6.79 12.93
CA LEU A 82 -8.54 -5.99 11.74
C LEU A 82 -9.47 -4.78 11.96
N HIS A 83 -9.92 -4.53 13.19
CA HIS A 83 -10.62 -3.30 13.56
C HIS A 83 -9.76 -2.09 13.18
N ARG A 84 -10.36 -1.12 12.47
CA ARG A 84 -9.73 0.09 11.96
C ARG A 84 -8.52 -0.18 11.09
N VAL A 85 -8.49 -1.32 10.37
CA VAL A 85 -7.35 -1.63 9.49
C VAL A 85 -7.21 -0.59 8.37
N SER A 86 -8.32 -0.01 7.92
CA SER A 86 -8.34 1.03 6.89
C SER A 86 -7.73 2.38 7.32
N ASP A 87 -7.58 2.63 8.63
CA ASP A 87 -6.84 3.81 9.11
C ASP A 87 -5.33 3.69 8.90
N ARG A 88 -4.85 2.45 8.81
CA ARG A 88 -3.41 2.10 8.89
C ARG A 88 -2.90 1.42 7.64
N LYS A 89 -3.79 1.03 6.72
CA LYS A 89 -3.47 0.45 5.41
C LYS A 89 -4.40 1.04 4.36
N SER A 90 -3.80 1.44 3.24
CA SER A 90 -4.56 1.78 2.03
C SER A 90 -5.26 0.55 1.43
N GLU A 91 -6.30 0.76 0.64
CA GLU A 91 -6.97 -0.33 -0.12
C GLU A 91 -5.97 -1.12 -0.96
N PHE A 92 -5.02 -0.43 -1.59
CA PHE A 92 -3.95 -1.06 -2.35
C PHE A 92 -3.08 -2.00 -1.51
N GLU A 93 -2.72 -1.59 -0.29
CA GLU A 93 -1.97 -2.45 0.64
C GLU A 93 -2.79 -3.63 1.14
N LEU A 94 -4.09 -3.43 1.37
CA LEU A 94 -5.02 -4.50 1.74
C LEU A 94 -5.17 -5.53 0.62
N ILE A 95 -5.37 -5.09 -0.62
CA ILE A 95 -5.42 -5.98 -1.80
C ILE A 95 -4.17 -6.85 -1.84
N ARG A 96 -2.98 -6.24 -1.74
CA ARG A 96 -1.72 -7.01 -1.76
C ARG A 96 -1.54 -7.92 -0.55
N GLN A 97 -2.00 -7.50 0.62
CA GLN A 97 -1.94 -8.32 1.83
C GLN A 97 -2.74 -9.61 1.62
N VAL A 98 -3.93 -9.50 1.03
CA VAL A 98 -4.82 -10.64 0.76
C VAL A 98 -4.30 -11.52 -0.38
N THR A 99 -3.75 -10.92 -1.45
CA THR A 99 -3.37 -11.67 -2.67
C THR A 99 -1.93 -12.16 -2.72
N SER A 100 -1.05 -11.69 -1.83
CA SER A 100 0.39 -11.99 -1.95
C SER A 100 0.82 -13.34 -1.37
N GLY A 101 0.12 -13.86 -0.38
CA GLY A 101 0.54 -15.06 0.36
C GLY A 101 1.88 -14.92 1.12
N ARG A 102 2.39 -13.69 1.31
CA ARG A 102 3.74 -13.43 1.85
C ARG A 102 3.82 -13.42 3.38
N THR A 103 2.71 -13.62 4.10
CA THR A 103 2.64 -13.53 5.57
C THR A 103 2.06 -14.81 6.19
N PRO A 104 2.77 -15.96 6.16
CA PRO A 104 2.32 -17.17 6.85
C PRO A 104 2.03 -16.92 8.34
N PRO A 105 1.00 -17.56 8.94
CA PRO A 105 0.17 -18.63 8.37
C PRO A 105 -0.99 -18.14 7.48
N MET A 106 -1.12 -16.83 7.21
CA MET A 106 -2.21 -16.31 6.36
C MET A 106 -2.08 -16.89 4.94
N PRO A 107 -3.08 -17.63 4.44
CA PRO A 107 -3.04 -18.20 3.10
C PRO A 107 -3.16 -17.11 2.04
N GLN A 108 -2.77 -17.45 0.81
CA GLN A 108 -3.03 -16.61 -0.34
C GLN A 108 -4.50 -16.74 -0.77
N PHE A 109 -5.20 -15.63 -0.93
CA PHE A 109 -6.54 -15.60 -1.49
C PHE A 109 -6.52 -14.91 -2.87
N GLN A 110 -7.46 -15.27 -3.74
CA GLN A 110 -7.65 -14.58 -5.02
C GLN A 110 -9.15 -14.36 -5.30
N PRO A 111 -9.81 -13.47 -4.54
CA PRO A 111 -11.20 -13.11 -4.83
C PRO A 111 -11.33 -12.48 -6.22
N SER A 112 -12.49 -12.59 -6.83
CA SER A 112 -12.81 -11.79 -8.03
C SER A 112 -12.73 -10.29 -7.72
N PRO A 113 -12.61 -9.41 -8.74
CA PRO A 113 -12.51 -7.97 -8.50
C PRO A 113 -13.67 -7.39 -7.68
N GLN A 114 -14.90 -7.84 -7.92
CA GLN A 114 -16.08 -7.38 -7.17
C GLN A 114 -16.03 -7.87 -5.72
N GLU A 115 -15.72 -9.15 -5.48
CA GLU A 115 -15.61 -9.69 -4.11
C GLU A 115 -14.53 -8.99 -3.29
N MET A 116 -13.40 -8.63 -3.91
CA MET A 116 -12.38 -7.83 -3.24
C MET A 116 -12.88 -6.41 -2.94
N ALA A 117 -13.59 -5.76 -3.86
CA ALA A 117 -14.17 -4.44 -3.61
C ALA A 117 -15.21 -4.48 -2.47
N ASP A 118 -16.05 -5.50 -2.43
CA ASP A 118 -17.01 -5.75 -1.36
C ASP A 118 -16.29 -5.95 -0.01
N LEU A 119 -15.25 -6.79 0.02
CA LEU A 119 -14.41 -7.01 1.20
C LEU A 119 -13.77 -5.72 1.71
N LEU A 120 -13.19 -4.92 0.82
CA LEU A 120 -12.60 -3.62 1.17
C LEU A 120 -13.65 -2.67 1.75
N LYS A 121 -14.86 -2.63 1.16
CA LYS A 121 -15.96 -1.80 1.66
C LYS A 121 -16.35 -2.18 3.09
N TYR A 122 -16.38 -3.47 3.40
CA TYR A 122 -16.65 -3.94 4.74
C TYR A 122 -15.52 -3.59 5.73
N LEU A 123 -14.26 -3.81 5.35
CA LEU A 123 -13.10 -3.47 6.20
C LEU A 123 -13.00 -1.97 6.50
N GLN A 124 -13.49 -1.10 5.61
CA GLN A 124 -13.58 0.35 5.85
C GLN A 124 -14.55 0.75 6.97
N GLN A 125 -15.54 -0.10 7.28
CA GLN A 125 -16.54 0.17 8.31
C GLN A 125 -16.21 -0.47 9.66
N MET A 126 -15.17 -1.31 9.69
CA MET A 126 -14.63 -1.92 10.91
C MET A 126 -13.71 -0.95 11.60
#